data_AF-A0A9Q6N3D8-F1
#
_entry.id   AF-A0A9Q6N3D8-F1
#
_cell.length_a   1.000
_cell.length_b   1.000
_cell.length_c   1.000
_cell.angle_alpha   90.00
_cell.angle_beta   90.00
_cell.angle_gamma   90.00
#
_symmetry.space_group_name_H-M   'P 1'
#
loop_
_entity.id
_entity.type
_entity.pdbx_description
1 polymer ?
#
loop_
_entity_poly.entity_id
_entity_poly.type
_entity_poly.pdbx_seq_one_letter_code
_entity_poly.pdbx_strand_id
1 'polypeptide(L)' 'MTWSMDFVMDALASGRRIKCLTCVDDFTKECLTITAAFGISGVQVVLILDSIALFRGYPATIRTDHGPEFTCHALDQWA' A
#
# COMPACT_ATOMS: atom_id res chain seq x y z
N MET A 1 -13.87 4.63 -7.79
CA MET A 1 -12.63 3.84 -7.97
C MET A 1 -12.30 3.24 -6.62
N THR A 2 -12.04 1.93 -6.56
CA THR A 2 -11.72 1.24 -5.29
C THR A 2 -10.34 0.63 -5.45
N TRP A 3 -9.46 0.90 -4.49
CA TRP A 3 -8.14 0.28 -4.47
C TRP A 3 -8.10 -0.81 -3.39
N SER A 4 -7.48 -1.94 -3.71
CA SER A 4 -7.11 -2.94 -2.71
C SER A 4 -5.61 -2.88 -2.48
N MET A 5 -5.20 -2.89 -1.23
CA MET A 5 -3.78 -2.92 -0.86
C MET A 5 -3.49 -3.91 0.26
N ASP A 6 -2.28 -4.46 0.25
CA ASP A 6 -1.82 -5.53 1.15
C ASP A 6 -0.29 -5.44 1.35
N PHE A 7 0.19 -5.93 2.49
CA PHE A 7 1.61 -6.13 2.77
C PHE A 7 2.02 -7.60 2.62
N VAL A 8 2.91 -7.85 1.66
CA VAL A 8 3.55 -9.15 1.50
C VAL A 8 4.93 -9.13 2.16
N MET A 9 5.22 -10.11 3.01
CA MET A 9 6.53 -10.29 3.63
C MET A 9 7.34 -11.33 2.86
N ASP A 10 8.61 -11.02 2.57
CA ASP A 10 9.52 -11.92 1.87
C ASP A 10 10.95 -11.80 2.45
N ALA A 11 11.92 -12.52 1.91
CA ALA A 11 13.32 -12.45 2.27
C ALA A 11 14.22 -12.47 1.02
N LEU A 12 15.26 -11.62 1.03
CA LEU A 12 16.32 -11.68 0.03
C LEU A 12 17.08 -13.00 0.15
N ALA A 13 17.84 -13.36 -0.89
CA ALA A 13 18.74 -14.52 -0.87
C ALA A 13 19.75 -14.49 0.31
N SER A 14 20.03 -13.30 0.86
CA SER A 14 20.86 -13.12 2.06
C SER A 14 20.14 -13.42 3.38
N GLY A 15 18.86 -13.79 3.36
CA GLY A 15 18.02 -14.00 4.53
C GLY A 15 17.44 -12.72 5.15
N ARG A 16 17.80 -11.54 4.63
CA ARG A 16 17.26 -10.26 5.12
C ARG A 16 15.80 -10.11 4.69
N ARG A 17 14.90 -9.97 5.66
CA ARG A 17 13.45 -9.77 5.44
C ARG A 17 13.17 -8.45 4.74
N ILE A 18 12.22 -8.47 3.82
CA ILE A 18 11.65 -7.31 3.13
C ILE A 18 10.12 -7.30 3.30
N LYS A 19 9.55 -6.11 3.23
CA LYS A 19 8.11 -5.84 3.26
C LYS A 19 7.74 -5.17 1.95
N CYS A 20 6.73 -5.69 1.28
CA CYS A 20 6.25 -5.23 -0.02
C CYS A 20 4.83 -4.70 0.14
N LEU A 21 4.63 -3.40 -0.04
CA LEU A 21 3.29 -2.82 -0.20
C LEU A 21 2.82 -3.08 -1.62
N THR A 22 1.69 -3.76 -1.76
CA THR A 22 1.02 -3.97 -3.05
C THR A 22 -0.25 -3.16 -3.08
N CYS A 23 -0.56 -2.53 -4.22
CA CYS A 23 -1.81 -1.81 -4.43
C CYS A 23 -2.32 -2.08 -5.85
N VAL A 24 -3.61 -2.42 -5.95
CA VAL A 24 -4.27 -2.72 -7.22
C VAL A 24 -5.59 -1.96 -7.33
N ASP A 25 -5.96 -1.59 -8.56
CA ASP A 25 -7.33 -1.11 -8.82
C ASP A 25 -8.28 -2.31 -8.96
N ASP A 26 -9.38 -2.28 -8.21
CA ASP A 26 -10.31 -3.40 -8.15
C ASP A 26 -11.07 -3.62 -9.46
N PHE A 27 -11.29 -2.57 -10.25
CA PHE A 27 -12.07 -2.62 -11.48
C PHE A 27 -11.21 -3.03 -12.67
N THR A 28 -10.09 -2.32 -12.92
CA THR A 28 -9.21 -2.57 -14.06
C THR A 28 -8.27 -3.73 -13.84
N LYS A 29 -8.09 -4.16 -12.58
CA LYS A 29 -7.05 -5.12 -12.16
C LYS A 29 -5.63 -4.64 -12.44
N GLU A 30 -5.46 -3.33 -12.64
CA GLU A 30 -4.15 -2.73 -12.81
C GLU A 30 -3.37 -2.73 -11.49
N CYS A 31 -2.09 -3.10 -11.57
CA CYS A 31 -1.15 -2.94 -10.46
C CYS A 31 -0.69 -1.49 -10.39
N LEU A 32 -1.10 -0.79 -9.33
CA LEU A 32 -0.80 0.63 -9.12
C LEU A 32 0.60 0.82 -8.53
N THR A 33 1.02 -0.07 -7.63
CA THR A 33 2.39 -0.09 -7.11
C THR A 33 2.74 -1.43 -6.47
N ILE A 34 4.04 -1.76 -6.52
CA ILE A 34 4.69 -2.75 -5.65
C ILE A 34 5.92 -2.06 -5.06
N THR A 35 5.83 -1.64 -3.81
CA THR A 35 6.93 -0.96 -3.12
C THR A 35 7.59 -1.91 -2.13
N ALA A 36 8.81 -2.36 -2.44
CA ALA A 36 9.61 -3.21 -1.56
C ALA A 36 10.58 -2.37 -0.71
N ALA A 37 10.56 -2.57 0.60
CA ALA A 37 11.49 -1.94 1.53
C ALA A 37 11.77 -2.84 2.74
N PHE A 38 12.81 -2.54 3.51
CA PHE A 38 13.08 -3.27 4.77
C PHE A 38 12.07 -2.96 5.88
N GLY A 39 11.31 -1.88 5.72
CA GLY A 39 10.20 -1.47 6.57
C GLY A 39 9.44 -0.34 5.89
N ILE A 40 8.13 -0.29 6.12
CA ILE A 40 7.24 0.72 5.55
C ILE A 40 6.39 1.24 6.70
N SER A 41 6.50 2.53 7.00
CA SER A 41 5.68 3.21 7.99
C SER A 41 4.37 3.71 7.39
N GLY A 42 3.35 3.96 8.21
CA GLY A 42 2.07 4.50 7.74
C GLY A 42 2.21 5.82 6.96
N VAL A 43 3.14 6.69 7.35
CA VAL A 43 3.46 7.94 6.61
C VAL A 43 3.98 7.63 5.20
N GLN A 44 4.85 6.62 5.06
CA GLN A 44 5.34 6.21 3.76
C GLN A 44 4.23 5.63 2.89
N VAL A 45 3.29 4.88 3.48
CA VAL A 45 2.11 4.39 2.75
C VAL A 45 1.30 5.56 2.20
N VAL A 46 0.97 6.55 3.03
CA VAL A 46 0.24 7.75 2.60
C VAL A 46 0.94 8.46 1.45
N LEU A 47 2.26 8.68 1.54
CA LEU A 47 3.02 9.33 0.45
C LEU A 47 3.00 8.52 -0.85
N ILE A 48 3.07 7.19 -0.76
CA ILE A 48 2.98 6.32 -1.94
C ILE A 48 1.59 6.44 -2.56
N LEU A 49 0.53 6.36 -1.76
CA LEU A 49 -0.85 6.46 -2.25
C LEU A 49 -1.14 7.85 -2.85
N ASP A 50 -0.71 8.93 -2.19
CA ASP A 50 -0.82 10.29 -2.72
C ASP A 50 -0.11 10.43 -4.07
N SER A 51 1.09 9.86 -4.21
CA SER A 51 1.83 9.92 -5.47
C SER A 51 1.06 9.26 -6.62
N ILE A 52 0.32 8.18 -6.36
CA ILE A 52 -0.52 7.50 -7.35
C ILE A 52 -1.78 8.34 -7.62
N ALA A 53 -2.40 8.86 -6.56
CA ALA A 53 -3.63 9.65 -6.63
C ALA A 53 -3.44 10.96 -7.39
N LEU A 54 -2.26 11.59 -7.31
CA LEU A 54 -1.96 12.82 -8.05
C LEU A 54 -2.08 12.65 -9.58
N PHE A 55 -1.82 11.45 -10.11
CA PHE A 55 -1.93 11.19 -11.54
C PHE A 55 -3.29 10.61 -11.95
N ARG A 56 -3.94 9.84 -11.06
CA ARG A 56 -5.15 9.05 -11.39
C ARG A 56 -6.44 9.60 -10.77
N GLY A 57 -6.32 10.54 -9.83
CA GLY A 57 -7.37 10.90 -8.90
C GLY A 57 -7.37 10.02 -7.65
N TYR A 58 -7.97 10.53 -6.58
CA TYR A 58 -8.12 9.81 -5.32
C TYR A 58 -9.17 8.71 -5.45
N PRO A 59 -8.95 7.52 -4.86
CA PRO A 59 -9.97 6.49 -4.82
C PRO A 59 -11.15 6.93 -3.96
N ALA A 60 -12.33 6.38 -4.26
CA ALA A 60 -13.52 6.59 -3.43
C ALA A 60 -13.49 5.72 -2.17
N THR A 61 -12.76 4.60 -2.21
CA THR A 61 -12.61 3.64 -1.11
C THR A 61 -11.27 2.94 -1.24
N ILE A 62 -10.65 2.66 -0.10
CA ILE A 62 -9.53 1.73 -0.02
C ILE A 62 -9.94 0.53 0.81
N ARG A 63 -9.58 -0.66 0.33
CA ARG A 63 -9.69 -1.91 1.06
C ARG A 63 -8.29 -2.39 1.44
N THR A 64 -8.09 -2.63 2.73
CA THR A 64 -6.92 -3.32 3.27
C THR A 64 -7.38 -4.65 3.84
N ASP A 65 -6.50 -5.64 3.91
CA ASP A 65 -6.66 -6.72 4.87
C ASP A 65 -6.16 -6.26 6.26
N HIS A 66 -6.64 -6.89 7.32
CA HIS A 66 -6.48 -6.44 8.71
C HIS A 66 -5.06 -6.67 9.28
N GLY A 67 -4.01 -6.42 8.50
CA GLY A 67 -2.65 -6.35 9.00
C GLY A 67 -2.53 -5.24 10.07
N PRO A 68 -1.92 -5.49 11.23
CA PRO A 68 -1.73 -4.46 12.28
C PRO A 68 -0.96 -3.23 11.80
N GLU A 69 -0.26 -3.34 10.67
CA GLU A 69 0.39 -2.25 9.97
C GLU A 69 -0.56 -1.19 9.39
N PHE A 70 -1.80 -1.57 9.07
CA PHE A 70 -2.79 -0.67 8.49
C PHE A 70 -3.61 0.07 9.54
N THR A 71 -3.53 -0.32 10.81
CA THR A 71 -4.18 0.34 11.96
C THR A 71 -3.48 1.64 12.39
N CYS A 72 -2.73 2.26 11.49
CA CYS A 72 -1.96 3.46 11.78
C CYS A 72 -2.85 4.68 11.53
N HIS A 73 -3.05 5.55 12.53
CA HIS A 73 -3.90 6.75 12.46
C HIS A 73 -3.69 7.65 11.23
N ALA A 74 -2.50 7.63 10.63
CA ALA A 74 -2.21 8.39 9.41
C ALA A 74 -2.99 7.87 8.19
N LEU A 75 -3.24 6.56 8.13
CA LEU A 75 -3.95 5.92 7.04
C LEU A 75 -5.47 6.08 7.20
N ASP A 76 -5.96 6.00 8.44
CA ASP A 76 -7.36 6.33 8.79
C ASP A 76 -7.73 7.80 8.49
N GLN A 77 -6.77 8.72 8.53
CA GLN A 77 -7.01 10.14 8.19
C GLN A 77 -6.98 10.42 6.68
N TRP A 78 -6.40 9.52 5.89
CA TRP A 78 -6.27 9.66 4.46
C TRP A 78 -7.48 9.05 3.71
N ALA A 79 -8.03 7.96 4.25
CA ALA A 79 -9.18 7.23 3.70
C ALA A 79 -10.53 7.82 4.14
#